data_AF-A0A0E9MGU8-F1
#
_entry.id   AF-A0A0E9MGU8-F1
#
_cell.length_a   1.000
_cell.length_b   1.000
_cell.length_c   1.000
_cell.angle_alpha   90.00
_cell.angle_beta   90.00
_cell.angle_gamma   90.00
#
_symmetry.space_group_name_H-M   'P 1'
#
loop_
_entity.id
_entity.type
_entity.pdbx_description
1 polymer ?
#
loop_
_entity_poly.entity_id
_entity_poly.type
_entity_poly.pdbx_seq_one_letter_code
_entity_poly.pdbx_strand_id
1 'polypeptide(L)'
;MTDTLLPHNELATMLETWLALPGTPELLDPQLQLRAHELLDTLKATPPDTNVFSQISLVTEAGSAAVQRRHGELLHEQDTLSSLISQNREVADRLEQSLQADQYQSQEAWQSFNIARKLIARQGGILLNLLDSEHVEQLVAKNLKEILRSSTTGALTQAMLSLISEASTLLEGFERQNRQVMSMVEAVYARFNQLPGFTLASPQLSALENYRQGLEQLGEKTSEFCRRPINLMTDKTSLAKKFGMEVVAPLRGLFTQLKAETDWRLSELSVPVQDQIQAQKIALEKREENINMIRDQISILDTRKEETEAALDRLQIQEAAIARILALTQTFSFAKPA
;
A
#
# COMPACT_ATOMS: atom_id res chain seq x y z
N MET A 1 79.93 -20.37 22.78
CA MET A 1 78.88 -20.01 23.76
C MET A 1 78.10 -18.81 23.24
N THR A 2 77.52 -18.92 22.04
CA THR A 2 76.88 -17.81 21.32
C THR A 2 75.49 -18.17 20.77
N ASP A 3 75.09 -19.44 20.81
CA ASP A 3 73.78 -19.89 20.29
C ASP A 3 72.60 -19.69 21.26
N THR A 4 72.85 -19.33 22.54
CA THR A 4 71.78 -19.14 23.54
C THR A 4 71.18 -17.73 23.58
N LEU A 5 71.81 -16.73 22.95
CA LEU A 5 71.36 -15.33 22.99
C LEU A 5 70.48 -14.93 21.78
N LEU A 6 70.63 -15.60 20.64
CA LEU A 6 69.76 -15.42 19.47
C LEU A 6 68.27 -15.68 19.77
N PRO A 7 67.89 -16.83 20.38
CA PRO A 7 66.48 -17.13 20.64
C PRO A 7 65.86 -16.21 21.69
N HIS A 8 66.67 -15.62 22.57
CA HIS A 8 66.21 -14.67 23.58
C HIS A 8 65.82 -13.31 22.98
N ASN A 9 66.68 -12.76 22.10
CA ASN A 9 66.36 -11.54 21.36
C ASN A 9 65.18 -11.76 20.42
N GLU A 10 65.10 -12.94 19.78
CA GLU A 10 63.95 -13.30 18.94
C GLU A 10 62.64 -13.37 19.74
N LEU A 11 62.65 -13.99 20.93
CA LEU A 11 61.48 -14.04 21.83
C LEU A 11 61.05 -12.65 22.30
N ALA A 12 61.99 -11.79 22.70
CA ALA A 12 61.69 -10.42 23.11
C ALA A 12 61.10 -9.60 21.94
N THR A 13 61.66 -9.75 20.74
CA THR A 13 61.17 -9.07 19.53
C THR A 13 59.78 -9.58 19.13
N MET A 14 59.50 -10.88 19.28
CA MET A 14 58.21 -11.47 18.94
C MET A 14 57.11 -11.14 19.95
N LEU A 15 57.44 -11.09 21.25
CA LEU A 15 56.52 -10.58 22.28
C LEU A 15 56.24 -9.09 22.09
N GLU A 16 57.25 -8.29 21.72
CA GLU A 16 57.07 -6.87 21.38
C GLU A 16 56.18 -6.70 20.15
N THR A 17 56.41 -7.50 19.11
CA THR A 17 55.60 -7.49 17.89
C THR A 17 54.17 -7.90 18.17
N TRP A 18 53.94 -8.91 19.02
CA TRP A 18 52.61 -9.34 19.42
C TRP A 18 51.90 -8.26 20.24
N LEU A 19 52.54 -7.69 21.26
CA LEU A 19 51.96 -6.61 22.07
C LEU A 19 51.67 -5.34 21.26
N ALA A 20 52.42 -5.10 20.17
CA ALA A 20 52.20 -3.99 19.25
C ALA A 20 51.11 -4.24 18.17
N LEU A 21 50.57 -5.45 18.04
CA LEU A 21 49.50 -5.73 17.08
C LEU A 21 48.20 -5.01 17.49
N PRO A 22 47.46 -4.43 16.52
CA PRO A 22 46.19 -3.77 16.82
C PRO A 22 45.17 -4.77 17.40
N GLY A 23 44.55 -4.42 18.52
CA GLY A 23 43.52 -5.22 19.20
C GLY A 23 44.00 -6.13 20.34
N THR A 24 45.31 -6.29 20.55
CA THR A 24 45.84 -6.99 21.74
C THR A 24 45.46 -6.38 23.09
N PRO A 25 45.29 -5.05 23.25
CA PRO A 25 44.82 -4.48 24.51
C PRO A 25 43.32 -4.69 24.80
N GLU A 26 42.53 -5.23 23.86
CA GLU A 26 41.10 -5.55 24.10
C GLU A 26 40.88 -7.03 24.41
N LEU A 27 41.86 -7.89 24.14
CA LEU A 27 41.74 -9.36 24.21
C LEU A 27 42.30 -9.96 25.50
N LEU A 28 43.25 -9.27 26.12
CA LEU A 28 43.88 -9.67 27.37
C LEU A 28 43.28 -8.88 28.53
N ASP A 29 43.09 -9.52 29.68
CA ASP A 29 42.72 -8.79 30.90
C ASP A 29 43.79 -7.70 31.20
N PRO A 30 43.40 -6.53 31.74
CA PRO A 30 44.33 -5.42 32.00
C PRO A 30 45.53 -5.83 32.87
N GLN A 31 45.33 -6.80 33.76
CA GLN A 31 46.38 -7.36 34.62
C GLN A 31 47.36 -8.25 33.84
N LEU A 32 46.89 -8.98 32.83
CA LEU A 32 47.74 -9.82 31.98
C LEU A 32 48.55 -8.96 30.99
N GLN A 33 48.01 -7.84 30.54
CA GLN A 33 48.74 -6.88 29.71
C GLN A 33 49.86 -6.19 30.46
N LEU A 34 49.58 -5.69 31.66
CA LEU A 34 50.58 -5.07 32.53
C LEU A 34 51.73 -6.06 32.79
N ARG A 35 51.36 -7.31 33.09
CA ARG A 35 52.32 -8.39 33.33
C ARG A 35 53.10 -8.80 32.08
N ALA A 36 52.50 -8.75 30.89
CA ALA A 36 53.20 -9.00 29.64
C ALA A 36 54.24 -7.91 29.32
N HIS A 37 53.92 -6.64 29.61
CA HIS A 37 54.87 -5.52 29.45
C HIS A 37 56.00 -5.59 30.49
N GLU A 38 55.69 -5.93 31.76
CA GLU A 38 56.71 -6.16 32.78
C GLU A 38 57.66 -7.30 32.37
N LEU A 39 57.11 -8.41 31.84
CA LEU A 39 57.91 -9.53 31.35
C LEU A 39 58.75 -9.15 30.13
N LEU A 40 58.23 -8.33 29.22
CA LEU A 40 58.98 -7.77 28.09
C LEU A 40 60.18 -6.95 28.56
N ASP A 41 59.99 -6.08 29.55
CA ASP A 41 61.05 -5.26 30.13
C ASP A 41 62.11 -6.13 30.83
N THR A 42 61.69 -7.18 31.55
CA THR A 42 62.64 -8.14 32.15
C THR A 42 63.41 -8.95 31.11
N LEU A 43 62.78 -9.32 29.99
CA LEU A 43 63.44 -9.98 28.88
C LEU A 43 64.45 -9.06 28.19
N LYS A 44 64.18 -7.76 28.06
CA LYS A 44 65.14 -6.82 27.46
C LYS A 44 66.34 -6.54 28.37
N ALA A 45 66.19 -6.71 29.69
CA ALA A 45 67.20 -6.35 30.68
C ALA A 45 68.10 -7.51 31.15
N THR A 46 67.62 -8.76 31.17
CA THR A 46 68.32 -9.90 31.78
C THR A 46 68.10 -11.22 31.02
N PRO A 47 69.10 -12.13 30.97
CA PRO A 47 68.90 -13.45 30.38
C PRO A 47 67.83 -14.23 31.17
N PRO A 48 66.92 -14.93 30.48
CA PRO A 48 65.68 -15.40 31.07
C PRO A 48 65.89 -16.59 32.01
N ASP A 49 65.44 -16.46 33.26
CA ASP A 49 65.36 -17.57 34.22
C ASP A 49 64.18 -18.50 33.87
N THR A 50 64.23 -19.76 34.31
CA THR A 50 63.15 -20.76 34.15
C THR A 50 61.79 -20.23 34.62
N ASN A 51 61.78 -19.34 35.62
CA ASN A 51 60.58 -18.68 36.13
C ASN A 51 60.00 -17.67 35.11
N VAL A 52 60.83 -16.84 34.47
CA VAL A 52 60.41 -15.85 33.46
C VAL A 52 59.82 -16.57 32.24
N PHE A 53 60.45 -17.66 31.78
CA PHE A 53 59.90 -18.49 30.70
C PHE A 53 58.54 -19.11 31.06
N SER A 54 58.38 -19.64 32.28
CA SER A 54 57.11 -20.23 32.71
C SER A 54 55.99 -19.20 32.77
N GLN A 55 56.29 -17.96 33.16
CA GLN A 55 55.32 -16.86 33.19
C GLN A 55 54.96 -16.36 31.79
N ILE A 56 55.93 -16.31 30.87
CA ILE A 56 55.67 -16.02 29.45
C ILE A 56 54.80 -17.11 28.82
N SER A 57 55.07 -18.39 29.09
CA SER A 57 54.23 -19.50 28.62
C SER A 57 52.81 -19.37 29.14
N LEU A 58 52.63 -19.06 30.43
CA LEU A 58 51.30 -18.90 31.02
C LEU A 58 50.52 -17.70 30.43
N VAL A 59 51.19 -16.57 30.21
CA VAL A 59 50.57 -15.37 29.59
C VAL A 59 50.24 -15.62 28.12
N THR A 60 51.09 -16.34 27.39
CA THR A 60 50.88 -16.66 25.97
C THR A 60 49.83 -17.75 25.78
N GLU A 61 49.76 -18.75 26.66
CA GLU A 61 48.67 -19.75 26.69
C GLU A 61 47.32 -19.10 27.03
N ALA A 62 47.29 -18.20 28.02
CA ALA A 62 46.09 -17.43 28.35
C ALA A 62 45.65 -16.53 27.19
N GLY A 63 46.60 -15.87 26.52
CA GLY A 63 46.36 -15.08 25.31
C GLY A 63 45.84 -15.94 24.15
N SER A 64 46.43 -17.11 23.92
CA SER A 64 45.97 -18.07 22.91
C SER A 64 44.54 -18.52 23.17
N ALA A 65 44.22 -18.89 24.42
CA ALA A 65 42.88 -19.30 24.80
C ALA A 65 41.85 -18.17 24.70
N ALA A 66 42.25 -16.91 24.92
CA ALA A 66 41.39 -15.74 24.72
C ALA A 66 41.12 -15.47 23.23
N VAL A 67 42.17 -15.48 22.39
CA VAL A 67 42.05 -15.31 20.94
C VAL A 67 41.19 -16.42 20.32
N GLN A 68 41.40 -17.68 20.71
CA GLN A 68 40.61 -18.81 20.21
C GLN A 68 39.12 -18.73 20.59
N ARG A 69 38.80 -18.30 21.82
CA ARG A 69 37.42 -18.04 22.23
C ARG A 69 36.79 -16.95 21.38
N ARG A 70 37.48 -15.81 21.22
CA ARG A 70 36.98 -14.69 20.44
C ARG A 70 36.81 -15.03 18.95
N HIS A 71 37.74 -15.80 18.39
CA HIS A 71 37.65 -16.31 17.02
C HIS A 71 36.43 -17.22 16.85
N GLY A 72 36.18 -18.14 17.79
CA GLY A 72 34.98 -18.99 17.79
C GLY A 72 33.67 -18.19 17.90
N GLU A 73 33.64 -17.15 18.75
CA GLU A 73 32.49 -16.23 18.87
C GLU A 73 32.21 -15.48 17.56
N LEU A 74 33.24 -14.91 16.93
CA LEU A 74 33.10 -14.15 15.68
C LEU A 74 32.74 -15.05 14.49
N LEU A 75 33.26 -16.27 14.43
CA LEU A 75 32.83 -17.26 13.42
C LEU A 75 31.34 -17.58 13.58
N HIS A 76 30.88 -17.78 14.82
CA HIS A 76 29.47 -18.01 15.08
C HIS A 76 28.61 -16.79 14.70
N GLU A 77 29.07 -15.57 15.01
CA GLU A 77 28.42 -14.34 14.55
C GLU A 77 28.38 -14.25 13.01
N GLN A 78 29.45 -14.62 12.32
CA GLN A 78 29.50 -14.64 10.85
C GLN A 78 28.50 -15.64 10.25
N ASP A 79 28.44 -16.86 10.79
CA ASP A 79 27.50 -17.90 10.35
C ASP A 79 26.04 -17.45 10.53
N THR A 80 25.74 -16.87 11.70
CA THR A 80 24.39 -16.35 11.99
C THR A 80 24.01 -15.18 11.08
N LEU A 81 24.91 -14.22 10.86
CA LEU A 81 24.70 -13.11 9.92
C LEU A 81 24.46 -13.64 8.50
N SER A 82 25.28 -14.58 8.03
CA SER A 82 25.14 -15.18 6.70
C SER A 82 23.80 -15.91 6.53
N SER A 83 23.35 -16.62 7.57
CA SER A 83 22.03 -17.25 7.58
C SER A 83 20.90 -16.22 7.53
N LEU A 84 20.98 -15.15 8.33
CA LEU A 84 19.97 -14.08 8.36
C LEU A 84 19.89 -13.34 7.02
N ILE A 85 21.03 -13.04 6.40
CA ILE A 85 21.10 -12.42 5.07
C ILE A 85 20.41 -13.31 4.03
N SER A 86 20.74 -14.60 4.01
CA SER A 86 20.12 -15.55 3.07
C SER A 86 18.61 -15.66 3.26
N GLN A 87 18.14 -15.76 4.51
CA GLN A 87 16.72 -15.84 4.84
C GLN A 87 15.98 -14.56 4.44
N ASN A 88 16.54 -13.38 4.74
CA ASN A 88 15.95 -12.10 4.37
C ASN A 88 15.90 -11.91 2.86
N ARG A 89 16.93 -12.34 2.11
CA ARG A 89 16.91 -12.33 0.64
C ARG A 89 15.81 -13.22 0.09
N GLU A 90 15.66 -14.44 0.60
CA GLU A 90 14.57 -15.35 0.18
C GLU A 90 13.17 -14.79 0.48
N VAL A 91 13.01 -14.11 1.61
CA VAL A 91 11.75 -13.43 1.96
C VAL A 91 11.51 -12.25 1.01
N ALA A 92 12.52 -11.41 0.76
CA ALA A 92 12.41 -10.28 -0.17
C ALA A 92 12.02 -10.74 -1.58
N ASP A 93 12.70 -11.76 -2.12
CA ASP A 93 12.42 -12.31 -3.45
C ASP A 93 10.98 -12.83 -3.56
N ARG A 94 10.49 -13.54 -2.53
CA ARG A 94 9.10 -14.02 -2.49
C ARG A 94 8.10 -12.88 -2.42
N LEU A 95 8.36 -11.87 -1.59
CA LEU A 95 7.51 -10.69 -1.47
C LEU A 95 7.48 -9.89 -2.78
N GLU A 96 8.59 -9.79 -3.49
CA GLU A 96 8.68 -9.13 -4.79
C GLU A 96 7.87 -9.84 -5.86
N GLN A 97 7.99 -11.17 -5.94
CA GLN A 97 7.19 -11.97 -6.88
C GLN A 97 5.69 -11.83 -6.60
N SER A 98 5.30 -11.87 -5.32
CA SER A 98 3.91 -11.62 -4.92
C SER A 98 3.47 -10.19 -5.25
N LEU A 99 4.33 -9.19 -5.02
CA LEU A 99 4.02 -7.78 -5.30
C LEU A 99 3.79 -7.57 -6.81
N GLN A 100 4.60 -8.18 -7.67
CA GLN A 100 4.43 -8.11 -9.12
C GLN A 100 3.10 -8.71 -9.57
N ALA A 101 2.72 -9.87 -9.01
CA ALA A 101 1.44 -10.50 -9.31
C ALA A 101 0.25 -9.62 -8.89
N ASP A 102 0.32 -9.05 -7.68
CA ASP A 102 -0.73 -8.16 -7.16
C ASP A 102 -0.81 -6.84 -7.95
N GLN A 103 0.34 -6.28 -8.36
CA GLN A 103 0.40 -5.10 -9.24
C GLN A 103 -0.27 -5.36 -10.59
N TYR A 104 -0.04 -6.52 -11.19
CA TYR A 104 -0.69 -6.89 -12.45
C TYR A 104 -2.22 -6.98 -12.30
N GLN A 105 -2.69 -7.66 -11.25
CA GLN A 105 -4.14 -7.74 -10.96
C GLN A 105 -4.76 -6.37 -10.69
N SER A 106 -4.06 -5.50 -9.95
CA SER A 106 -4.50 -4.13 -9.69
C SER A 106 -4.58 -3.30 -10.98
N GLN A 107 -3.61 -3.47 -11.88
CA GLN A 107 -3.62 -2.78 -13.18
C GLN A 107 -4.80 -3.23 -14.04
N GLU A 108 -5.11 -4.53 -14.07
CA GLU A 108 -6.28 -5.06 -14.78
C GLU A 108 -7.59 -4.52 -14.18
N ALA A 109 -7.68 -4.46 -12.85
CA ALA A 109 -8.82 -3.87 -12.14
C ALA A 109 -9.01 -2.39 -12.50
N TRP A 110 -7.92 -1.61 -12.55
CA TRP A 110 -7.92 -0.20 -12.98
C TRP A 110 -8.40 -0.02 -14.42
N GLN A 111 -7.96 -0.87 -15.34
CA GLN A 111 -8.40 -0.83 -16.73
C GLN A 111 -9.89 -1.17 -16.83
N SER A 112 -10.33 -2.23 -16.15
CA SER A 112 -11.73 -2.64 -16.10
C SER A 112 -12.62 -1.53 -15.51
N PHE A 113 -12.12 -0.81 -14.50
CA PHE A 113 -12.84 0.33 -13.91
C PHE A 113 -12.98 1.48 -14.88
N ASN A 114 -11.90 1.86 -15.57
CA ASN A 114 -11.96 2.93 -16.56
C ASN A 114 -12.95 2.63 -17.69
N ILE A 115 -13.03 1.38 -18.13
CA ILE A 115 -14.01 0.94 -19.14
C ILE A 115 -15.43 1.03 -18.57
N ALA A 116 -15.65 0.47 -17.37
CA ALA A 116 -16.95 0.49 -16.72
C ALA A 116 -17.44 1.92 -16.45
N ARG A 117 -16.58 2.81 -15.94
CA ARG A 117 -16.89 4.21 -15.69
C ARG A 117 -17.29 4.95 -16.96
N LYS A 118 -16.57 4.75 -18.07
CA LYS A 118 -16.93 5.33 -19.38
C LYS A 118 -18.28 4.81 -19.87
N LEU A 119 -18.55 3.53 -19.69
CA LEU A 119 -19.80 2.89 -20.08
C LEU A 119 -20.98 3.44 -19.26
N ILE A 120 -20.84 3.54 -17.94
CA ILE A 120 -21.83 4.14 -17.03
C ILE A 120 -22.07 5.60 -17.40
N ALA A 121 -21.02 6.39 -17.62
CA ALA A 121 -21.15 7.80 -18.02
C ALA A 121 -21.89 7.96 -19.35
N ARG A 122 -21.59 7.10 -20.35
CA ARG A 122 -22.28 7.12 -21.65
C ARG A 122 -23.77 6.79 -21.50
N GLN A 123 -24.09 5.71 -20.78
CA GLN A 123 -25.49 5.30 -20.58
C GLN A 123 -26.24 6.28 -19.69
N GLY A 124 -25.57 6.86 -18.70
CA GLY A 124 -26.07 7.93 -17.86
C GLY A 124 -26.40 9.18 -18.67
N GLY A 125 -25.54 9.57 -19.62
CA GLY A 125 -25.83 10.69 -20.53
C GLY A 125 -27.08 10.44 -21.38
N ILE A 126 -27.25 9.22 -21.92
CA ILE A 126 -28.47 8.85 -22.65
C ILE A 126 -29.71 8.93 -21.75
N LEU A 127 -29.59 8.45 -20.51
CA LEU A 127 -30.66 8.48 -19.52
C LEU A 127 -31.05 9.92 -19.12
N LEU A 128 -30.08 10.80 -18.90
CA LEU A 128 -30.30 12.21 -18.55
C LEU A 128 -30.86 13.02 -19.72
N ASN A 129 -30.52 12.67 -20.96
CA ASN A 129 -31.07 13.30 -22.15
C ASN A 129 -32.58 13.05 -22.29
N LEU A 130 -33.09 11.89 -21.86
CA LEU A 130 -34.53 11.62 -21.84
C LEU A 130 -35.29 12.58 -20.91
N LEU A 131 -34.63 13.04 -19.86
CA LEU A 131 -35.19 13.99 -18.88
C LEU A 131 -34.81 15.44 -19.17
N ASP A 132 -34.23 15.71 -20.35
CA ASP A 132 -33.72 17.04 -20.60
C ASP A 132 -34.84 18.09 -20.56
N SER A 133 -34.53 19.24 -19.99
CA SER A 133 -35.52 20.31 -19.82
C SER A 133 -36.09 20.74 -21.17
N GLU A 134 -35.32 20.64 -22.24
CA GLU A 134 -35.79 20.97 -23.59
C GLU A 134 -36.95 20.06 -24.02
N HIS A 135 -36.89 18.74 -23.79
CA HIS A 135 -37.97 17.82 -24.13
C HIS A 135 -39.25 18.12 -23.35
N VAL A 136 -39.11 18.41 -22.05
CA VAL A 136 -40.24 18.80 -21.19
C VAL A 136 -40.83 20.13 -21.65
N GLU A 137 -39.99 21.12 -21.99
CA GLU A 137 -40.45 22.41 -22.49
C GLU A 137 -41.14 22.30 -23.86
N GLN A 138 -40.64 21.47 -24.76
CA GLN A 138 -41.28 21.22 -26.06
C GLN A 138 -42.68 20.60 -25.87
N LEU A 139 -42.80 19.61 -24.98
CA LEU A 139 -44.06 18.96 -24.62
C LEU A 139 -45.05 19.97 -24.01
N VAL A 140 -44.59 20.81 -23.08
CA VAL A 140 -45.39 21.88 -22.47
C VAL A 140 -45.80 22.95 -23.50
N ALA A 141 -44.89 23.41 -24.35
CA ALA A 141 -45.16 24.44 -25.34
C ALA A 141 -46.17 23.97 -26.40
N LYS A 142 -46.03 22.71 -26.86
CA LYS A 142 -47.00 22.05 -27.74
C LYS A 142 -48.38 22.02 -27.06
N ASN A 143 -48.43 21.59 -25.80
CA ASN A 143 -49.67 21.47 -25.06
C ASN A 143 -50.39 22.81 -24.85
N LEU A 144 -49.66 23.85 -24.42
CA LEU A 144 -50.23 25.20 -24.25
C LEU A 144 -50.75 25.76 -25.58
N LYS A 145 -50.07 25.47 -26.69
CA LYS A 145 -50.51 25.88 -28.03
C LYS A 145 -51.79 25.15 -28.46
N GLU A 146 -51.92 23.87 -28.13
CA GLU A 146 -53.15 23.08 -28.36
C GLU A 146 -54.32 23.61 -27.52
N ILE A 147 -54.09 23.96 -26.25
CA ILE A 147 -55.09 24.59 -25.37
C ILE A 147 -55.60 25.91 -25.98
N LEU A 148 -54.69 26.77 -26.44
CA LEU A 148 -55.06 28.06 -27.03
C LEU A 148 -55.82 27.92 -28.37
N ARG A 149 -55.53 26.86 -29.14
CA ARG A 149 -56.17 26.58 -30.44
C ARG A 149 -57.48 25.80 -30.33
N SER A 150 -57.74 25.15 -29.20
CA SER A 150 -58.93 24.31 -28.99
C SER A 150 -60.21 25.12 -29.16
N SER A 151 -61.12 24.68 -30.04
CA SER A 151 -62.36 25.39 -30.35
C SER A 151 -63.51 25.06 -29.41
N THR A 152 -63.47 23.91 -28.75
CA THR A 152 -64.50 23.42 -27.84
C THR A 152 -63.94 23.13 -26.46
N THR A 153 -64.80 23.17 -25.45
CA THR A 153 -64.45 22.78 -24.07
C THR A 153 -63.90 21.36 -23.99
N GLY A 154 -64.51 20.41 -24.72
CA GLY A 154 -64.03 19.03 -24.75
C GLY A 154 -62.62 18.90 -25.32
N ALA A 155 -62.30 19.62 -26.41
CA ALA A 155 -60.95 19.64 -26.98
C ALA A 155 -59.93 20.24 -26.01
N LEU A 156 -60.33 21.25 -25.24
CA LEU A 156 -59.47 21.89 -24.25
C LEU A 156 -59.15 20.97 -23.07
N THR A 157 -60.15 20.25 -22.55
CA THR A 157 -59.95 19.21 -21.53
C THR A 157 -59.07 18.09 -22.04
N GLN A 158 -59.28 17.64 -23.28
CA GLN A 158 -58.45 16.62 -23.90
C GLN A 158 -56.99 17.07 -24.04
N ALA A 159 -56.76 18.32 -24.46
CA ALA A 159 -55.41 18.89 -24.51
C ALA A 159 -54.78 18.93 -23.12
N MET A 160 -55.48 19.38 -22.07
CA MET A 160 -54.91 19.40 -20.72
C MET A 160 -54.53 18.01 -20.20
N LEU A 161 -55.39 17.00 -20.44
CA LEU A 161 -55.12 15.62 -20.05
C LEU A 161 -54.00 14.96 -20.87
N SER A 162 -53.83 15.35 -22.14
CA SER A 162 -52.77 14.81 -22.99
C SER A 162 -51.38 15.14 -22.45
N LEU A 163 -51.20 16.29 -21.79
CA LEU A 163 -49.93 16.66 -21.15
C LEU A 163 -49.45 15.58 -20.18
N ILE A 164 -50.35 15.14 -19.29
CA ILE A 164 -50.02 14.14 -18.26
C ILE A 164 -49.81 12.77 -18.89
N SER A 165 -50.60 12.41 -19.91
CA SER A 165 -50.42 11.17 -20.65
C SER A 165 -49.06 11.10 -21.37
N GLU A 166 -48.66 12.18 -22.04
CA GLU A 166 -47.36 12.27 -22.73
C GLU A 166 -46.21 12.26 -21.71
N ALA A 167 -46.34 12.99 -20.59
CA ALA A 167 -45.37 12.95 -19.50
C ALA A 167 -45.23 11.56 -18.86
N SER A 168 -46.33 10.81 -18.72
CA SER A 168 -46.32 9.44 -18.18
C SER A 168 -45.57 8.50 -19.12
N THR A 169 -45.80 8.64 -20.43
CA THR A 169 -45.07 7.87 -21.45
C THR A 169 -43.56 8.16 -21.40
N LEU A 170 -43.17 9.42 -21.18
CA LEU A 170 -41.78 9.81 -21.05
C LEU A 170 -41.15 9.22 -19.77
N LEU A 171 -41.87 9.24 -18.64
CA LEU A 171 -41.42 8.62 -17.39
C LEU A 171 -41.26 7.10 -17.56
N GLU A 172 -42.22 6.40 -18.15
CA GLU A 172 -42.12 4.95 -18.43
C GLU A 172 -40.93 4.60 -19.34
N GLY A 173 -40.66 5.45 -20.35
CA GLY A 173 -39.46 5.35 -21.19
C GLY A 173 -38.18 5.46 -20.37
N PHE A 174 -38.10 6.47 -19.51
CA PHE A 174 -37.00 6.67 -18.58
C PHE A 174 -36.82 5.48 -17.62
N GLU A 175 -37.90 4.98 -17.01
CA GLU A 175 -37.82 3.85 -16.07
C GLU A 175 -37.27 2.58 -16.73
N ARG A 176 -37.70 2.30 -17.97
CA ARG A 176 -37.17 1.18 -18.76
C ARG A 176 -35.67 1.32 -19.00
N GLN A 177 -35.23 2.50 -19.41
CA GLN A 177 -33.81 2.78 -19.63
C GLN A 177 -33.02 2.69 -18.31
N ASN A 178 -33.55 3.25 -17.22
CA ASN A 178 -32.92 3.22 -15.91
C ASN A 178 -32.71 1.78 -15.42
N ARG A 179 -33.71 0.89 -15.60
CA ARG A 179 -33.55 -0.54 -15.26
C ARG A 179 -32.41 -1.21 -16.04
N GLN A 180 -32.24 -0.88 -17.32
CA GLN A 180 -31.13 -1.42 -18.12
C GLN A 180 -29.78 -0.90 -17.62
N VAL A 181 -29.68 0.40 -17.30
CA VAL A 181 -28.46 0.98 -16.74
C VAL A 181 -28.11 0.35 -15.39
N MET A 182 -29.09 0.19 -14.50
CA MET A 182 -28.85 -0.42 -13.19
C MET A 182 -28.44 -1.90 -13.29
N SER A 183 -29.08 -2.68 -14.16
CA SER A 183 -28.65 -4.07 -14.41
C SER A 183 -27.21 -4.16 -14.93
N MET A 184 -26.81 -3.22 -15.79
CA MET A 184 -25.43 -3.12 -16.26
C MET A 184 -24.46 -2.78 -15.11
N VAL A 185 -24.84 -1.86 -14.23
CA VAL A 185 -24.04 -1.49 -13.05
C VAL A 185 -23.92 -2.66 -12.07
N GLU A 186 -24.99 -3.40 -11.82
CA GLU A 186 -24.99 -4.62 -11.00
C GLU A 186 -24.03 -5.67 -11.57
N ALA A 187 -24.03 -5.88 -12.89
CA ALA A 187 -23.09 -6.78 -13.54
C ALA A 187 -21.63 -6.33 -13.40
N VAL A 188 -21.38 -5.01 -13.47
CA VAL A 188 -20.05 -4.43 -13.20
C VAL A 188 -19.63 -4.71 -11.76
N TYR A 189 -20.49 -4.44 -10.78
CA TYR A 189 -20.21 -4.68 -9.36
C TYR A 189 -19.95 -6.16 -9.07
N ALA A 190 -20.74 -7.05 -9.66
CA ALA A 190 -20.56 -8.50 -9.55
C ALA A 190 -19.19 -8.93 -10.11
N ARG A 191 -18.77 -8.37 -11.25
CA ARG A 191 -17.45 -8.64 -11.82
C ARG A 191 -16.32 -8.13 -10.92
N PHE A 192 -16.47 -6.96 -10.33
CA PHE A 192 -15.48 -6.46 -9.36
C PHE A 192 -15.41 -7.32 -8.11
N ASN A 193 -16.53 -7.79 -7.57
CA ASN A 193 -16.56 -8.70 -6.41
C ASN A 193 -15.94 -10.08 -6.67
N GLN A 194 -15.70 -10.46 -7.93
CA GLN A 194 -14.92 -11.65 -8.27
C GLN A 194 -13.41 -11.41 -8.21
N LEU A 195 -12.98 -10.14 -8.23
CA LEU A 195 -11.57 -9.78 -8.12
C LEU A 195 -11.12 -9.81 -6.65
N PRO A 196 -9.87 -10.24 -6.38
CA PRO A 196 -9.33 -10.25 -5.03
C PRO A 196 -9.36 -8.85 -4.39
N GLY A 197 -9.76 -8.79 -3.12
CA GLY A 197 -9.72 -7.55 -2.33
C GLY A 197 -10.82 -6.53 -2.66
N PHE A 198 -11.85 -6.93 -3.42
CA PHE A 198 -13.05 -6.12 -3.64
C PHE A 198 -14.23 -6.69 -2.84
N THR A 199 -14.92 -5.79 -2.13
CA THR A 199 -16.13 -6.13 -1.38
C THR A 199 -17.12 -4.98 -1.51
N LEU A 200 -17.81 -4.93 -2.63
CA LEU A 200 -18.78 -3.90 -2.97
C LEU A 200 -20.18 -4.36 -2.57
N ALA A 201 -20.86 -3.54 -1.78
CA ALA A 201 -22.29 -3.72 -1.55
C ALA A 201 -23.05 -3.45 -2.85
N SER A 202 -24.16 -4.18 -3.07
CA SER A 202 -25.03 -3.93 -4.21
C SER A 202 -25.54 -2.48 -4.16
N PRO A 203 -25.50 -1.74 -5.29
CA PRO A 203 -26.03 -0.39 -5.33
C PRO A 203 -27.53 -0.41 -4.98
N GLN A 204 -27.99 0.58 -4.20
CA GLN A 204 -29.40 0.70 -3.88
C GLN A 204 -30.18 1.20 -5.11
N LEU A 205 -31.23 0.47 -5.48
CA LEU A 205 -32.14 0.88 -6.55
C LEU A 205 -33.00 2.06 -6.08
N SER A 206 -33.05 3.11 -6.90
CA SER A 206 -33.91 4.28 -6.72
C SER A 206 -35.38 3.91 -6.56
N ALA A 207 -36.08 4.57 -5.63
CA ALA A 207 -37.54 4.55 -5.58
C ALA A 207 -38.12 5.51 -6.64
N LEU A 208 -38.11 5.09 -7.90
CA LEU A 208 -38.82 5.80 -9.00
C LEU A 208 -40.33 5.89 -8.74
N GLU A 209 -40.83 5.01 -7.88
CA GLU A 209 -42.21 4.97 -7.41
C GLU A 209 -42.72 6.33 -6.89
N ASN A 210 -41.87 7.12 -6.23
CA ASN A 210 -42.26 8.45 -5.74
C ASN A 210 -42.60 9.41 -6.89
N TYR A 211 -41.87 9.33 -8.00
CA TYR A 211 -42.12 10.16 -9.18
C TYR A 211 -43.34 9.68 -9.96
N ARG A 212 -43.56 8.37 -10.02
CA ARG A 212 -44.78 7.76 -10.58
C ARG A 212 -46.01 8.24 -9.84
N GLN A 213 -46.01 8.14 -8.51
CA GLN A 213 -47.10 8.64 -7.66
C GLN A 213 -47.27 10.16 -7.77
N GLY A 214 -46.18 10.93 -7.83
CA GLY A 214 -46.24 12.37 -8.03
C GLY A 214 -46.93 12.76 -9.35
N LEU A 215 -46.70 11.97 -10.41
CA LEU A 215 -47.32 12.20 -11.71
C LEU A 215 -48.80 11.77 -11.73
N GLU A 216 -49.15 10.67 -11.07
CA GLU A 216 -50.55 10.23 -10.87
C GLU A 216 -51.36 11.31 -10.14
N GLN A 217 -50.84 11.84 -9.03
CA GLN A 217 -51.47 12.95 -8.29
C GLN A 217 -51.65 14.20 -9.15
N LEU A 218 -50.69 14.47 -10.05
CA LEU A 218 -50.81 15.58 -10.99
C LEU A 218 -51.89 15.33 -12.05
N GLY A 219 -52.09 14.08 -12.47
CA GLY A 219 -53.20 13.65 -13.32
C GLY A 219 -54.56 13.83 -12.67
N GLU A 220 -54.68 13.50 -11.38
CA GLU A 220 -55.89 13.74 -10.59
C GLU A 220 -56.19 15.24 -10.48
N LYS A 221 -55.20 16.05 -10.11
CA LYS A 221 -55.31 17.52 -10.07
C LYS A 221 -55.71 18.12 -11.42
N THR A 222 -55.17 17.59 -12.51
CA THR A 222 -55.53 18.03 -13.87
C THR A 222 -56.99 17.70 -14.17
N SER A 223 -57.44 16.50 -13.81
CA SER A 223 -58.85 16.09 -13.98
C SER A 223 -59.80 16.95 -13.16
N GLU A 224 -59.45 17.26 -11.91
CA GLU A 224 -60.20 18.20 -11.08
C GLU A 224 -60.23 19.61 -11.67
N PHE A 225 -59.07 20.12 -12.11
CA PHE A 225 -58.94 21.41 -12.75
C PHE A 225 -59.88 21.54 -13.96
N CYS A 226 -59.97 20.49 -14.79
CA CYS A 226 -60.88 20.45 -15.94
C CYS A 226 -62.36 20.40 -15.56
N ARG A 227 -62.72 19.85 -14.39
CA ARG A 227 -64.11 19.76 -13.91
C ARG A 227 -64.61 21.03 -13.22
N ARG A 228 -63.73 21.96 -12.85
CA ARG A 228 -64.10 23.19 -12.12
C ARG A 228 -64.94 24.14 -13.00
N PRO A 229 -66.17 24.50 -12.61
CA PRO A 229 -67.05 25.37 -13.41
C PRO A 229 -66.47 26.76 -13.70
N ILE A 230 -65.65 27.28 -12.77
CA ILE A 230 -65.00 28.59 -12.91
C ILE A 230 -64.01 28.64 -14.09
N ASN A 231 -63.44 27.49 -14.46
CA ASN A 231 -62.53 27.34 -15.59
C ASN A 231 -63.26 27.29 -16.94
N LEU A 232 -64.58 27.03 -16.94
CA LEU A 232 -65.44 27.08 -18.11
C LEU A 232 -65.89 28.50 -18.48
N MET A 233 -65.82 29.42 -17.52
CA MET A 233 -66.23 30.84 -17.67
C MET A 233 -65.05 31.80 -17.82
N THR A 234 -63.79 31.31 -17.78
CA THR A 234 -62.60 32.15 -17.95
C THR A 234 -62.17 32.22 -19.42
N ASP A 235 -61.55 33.33 -19.81
CA ASP A 235 -60.90 33.44 -21.12
C ASP A 235 -59.74 32.43 -21.25
N LYS A 236 -59.51 31.92 -22.46
CA LYS A 236 -58.50 30.86 -22.72
C LYS A 236 -57.10 31.26 -22.25
N THR A 237 -56.75 32.54 -22.33
CA THR A 237 -55.45 33.07 -21.90
C THR A 237 -55.29 33.01 -20.39
N SER A 238 -56.29 33.43 -19.60
CA SER A 238 -56.26 33.28 -18.14
C SER A 238 -56.31 31.81 -17.71
N LEU A 239 -57.06 30.97 -18.41
CA LEU A 239 -57.14 29.54 -18.14
C LEU A 239 -55.77 28.86 -18.37
N ALA A 240 -55.10 29.16 -19.49
CA ALA A 240 -53.76 28.66 -19.80
C ALA A 240 -52.73 29.12 -18.75
N LYS A 241 -52.82 30.37 -18.25
CA LYS A 241 -51.96 30.86 -17.16
C LYS A 241 -52.17 30.07 -15.86
N LYS A 242 -53.43 29.86 -15.45
CA LYS A 242 -53.76 29.07 -14.25
C LYS A 242 -53.29 27.62 -14.38
N PHE A 243 -53.52 26.99 -15.52
CA PHE A 243 -53.01 25.66 -15.84
C PHE A 243 -51.48 25.61 -15.78
N GLY A 244 -50.82 26.64 -16.30
CA GLY A 244 -49.38 26.84 -16.19
C GLY A 244 -48.87 26.82 -14.74
N MET A 245 -49.60 27.47 -13.83
CA MET A 245 -49.24 27.52 -12.41
C MET A 245 -49.59 26.24 -11.64
N GLU A 246 -50.79 25.69 -11.84
CA GLU A 246 -51.32 24.57 -11.04
C GLU A 246 -50.85 23.19 -11.53
N VAL A 247 -50.50 23.04 -12.81
CA VAL A 247 -50.14 21.75 -13.41
C VAL A 247 -48.74 21.77 -14.02
N VAL A 248 -48.46 22.73 -14.89
CA VAL A 248 -47.19 22.76 -15.63
C VAL A 248 -45.99 23.04 -14.72
N ALA A 249 -46.10 23.99 -13.79
CA ALA A 249 -45.00 24.29 -12.87
C ALA A 249 -44.64 23.09 -11.96
N PRO A 250 -45.61 22.39 -11.33
CA PRO A 250 -45.33 21.13 -10.64
C PRO A 250 -44.73 20.04 -11.54
N LEU A 251 -45.22 19.88 -12.78
CA LEU A 251 -44.65 18.92 -13.74
C LEU A 251 -43.17 19.17 -13.99
N ARG A 252 -42.80 20.43 -14.29
CA ARG A 252 -41.41 20.84 -14.48
C ARG A 252 -40.56 20.55 -13.24
N GLY A 253 -41.09 20.86 -12.06
CA GLY A 253 -40.43 20.58 -10.78
C GLY A 253 -40.11 19.10 -10.62
N LEU A 254 -41.09 18.23 -10.90
CA LEU A 254 -40.95 16.76 -10.82
C LEU A 254 -39.84 16.25 -11.74
N PHE A 255 -39.84 16.65 -13.02
CA PHE A 255 -38.80 16.23 -13.96
C PHE A 255 -37.41 16.81 -13.65
N THR A 256 -37.34 18.05 -13.17
CA THR A 256 -36.08 18.68 -12.76
C THR A 256 -35.47 17.94 -11.57
N GLN A 257 -36.29 17.60 -10.57
CA GLN A 257 -35.86 16.84 -9.41
C GLN A 257 -35.41 15.43 -9.80
N LEU A 258 -36.17 14.75 -10.67
CA LEU A 258 -35.81 13.44 -11.18
C LEU A 258 -34.47 13.46 -11.93
N LYS A 259 -34.24 14.48 -12.78
CA LYS A 259 -32.97 14.65 -13.50
C LYS A 259 -31.80 14.85 -12.53
N ALA A 260 -31.94 15.78 -11.57
CA ALA A 260 -30.90 16.07 -10.59
C ALA A 260 -30.56 14.87 -9.69
N GLU A 261 -31.57 14.14 -9.22
CA GLU A 261 -31.37 12.95 -8.40
C GLU A 261 -30.72 11.81 -9.21
N THR A 262 -31.10 11.66 -10.48
CA THR A 262 -30.50 10.67 -11.39
C THR A 262 -29.02 10.99 -11.65
N ASP A 263 -28.69 12.25 -11.91
CA ASP A 263 -27.32 12.70 -12.16
C ASP A 263 -26.42 12.46 -10.93
N TRP A 264 -26.88 12.91 -9.77
CA TRP A 264 -26.20 12.65 -8.50
C TRP A 264 -25.97 11.16 -8.28
N ARG A 265 -27.00 10.32 -8.44
CA ARG A 265 -26.86 8.86 -8.29
C ARG A 265 -25.83 8.27 -9.24
N LEU A 266 -25.87 8.63 -10.52
CA LEU A 266 -24.93 8.12 -11.52
C LEU A 266 -23.47 8.46 -11.14
N SER A 267 -23.24 9.65 -10.59
CA SER A 267 -21.91 10.02 -10.08
C SER A 267 -21.50 9.19 -8.86
N GLU A 268 -22.43 8.91 -7.95
CA GLU A 268 -22.19 8.17 -6.73
C GLU A 268 -21.86 6.68 -6.98
N LEU A 269 -22.42 6.09 -8.05
CA LEU A 269 -22.17 4.69 -8.42
C LEU A 269 -20.70 4.35 -8.70
N SER A 270 -19.85 5.34 -9.01
CA SER A 270 -18.43 5.09 -9.26
C SER A 270 -17.56 5.19 -8.01
N VAL A 271 -18.06 5.85 -6.95
CA VAL A 271 -17.28 6.21 -5.75
C VAL A 271 -16.79 4.96 -4.99
N PRO A 272 -17.63 3.96 -4.66
CA PRO A 272 -17.17 2.81 -3.88
C PRO A 272 -16.07 1.99 -4.57
N VAL A 273 -16.17 1.86 -5.90
CA VAL A 273 -15.18 1.14 -6.70
C VAL A 273 -13.87 1.94 -6.75
N GLN A 274 -13.95 3.26 -6.93
CA GLN A 274 -12.79 4.14 -6.90
C GLN A 274 -12.05 4.10 -5.56
N ASP A 275 -12.78 4.10 -4.45
CA ASP A 275 -12.20 4.06 -3.11
C ASP A 275 -11.46 2.75 -2.85
N GLN A 276 -12.03 1.60 -3.23
CA GLN A 276 -11.36 0.30 -3.08
C GLN A 276 -10.11 0.18 -3.94
N ILE A 277 -10.17 0.68 -5.17
CA ILE A 277 -9.01 0.73 -6.07
C ILE A 277 -7.90 1.60 -5.46
N GLN A 278 -8.25 2.77 -4.92
CA GLN A 278 -7.27 3.66 -4.28
C GLN A 278 -6.68 3.02 -3.01
N ALA A 279 -7.50 2.34 -2.21
CA ALA A 279 -7.04 1.61 -1.02
C ALA A 279 -6.05 0.49 -1.38
N GLN A 280 -6.35 -0.30 -2.43
CA GLN A 280 -5.43 -1.32 -2.93
C GLN A 280 -4.11 -0.71 -3.42
N LYS A 281 -4.17 0.41 -4.14
CA LYS A 281 -2.96 1.13 -4.59
C LYS A 281 -2.07 1.54 -3.40
N ILE A 282 -2.66 2.16 -2.38
CA ILE A 282 -1.93 2.55 -1.15
C ILE A 282 -1.35 1.31 -0.45
N ALA A 283 -2.06 0.20 -0.44
CA ALA A 283 -1.56 -1.05 0.14
C ALA A 283 -0.35 -1.61 -0.62
N LEU A 284 -0.34 -1.51 -1.95
CA LEU A 284 0.80 -1.92 -2.78
C LEU A 284 2.01 -1.01 -2.55
N GLU A 285 1.82 0.31 -2.48
CA GLU A 285 2.89 1.28 -2.20
C GLU A 285 3.56 0.98 -0.84
N LYS A 286 2.76 0.70 0.20
CA LYS A 286 3.29 0.29 1.52
C LYS A 286 4.06 -1.03 1.48
N ARG A 287 3.61 -1.99 0.68
CA ARG A 287 4.32 -3.27 0.53
C ARG A 287 5.65 -3.08 -0.19
N GLU A 288 5.70 -2.22 -1.20
CA GLU A 288 6.95 -1.84 -1.88
C GLU A 288 7.93 -1.16 -0.91
N GLU A 289 7.45 -0.22 -0.09
CA GLU A 289 8.25 0.42 0.96
C GLU A 289 8.82 -0.61 1.94
N ASN A 290 8.00 -1.56 2.42
CA ASN A 290 8.45 -2.62 3.32
C ASN A 290 9.53 -3.51 2.69
N ILE A 291 9.41 -3.86 1.39
CA ILE A 291 10.42 -4.64 0.68
C ILE A 291 11.73 -3.85 0.59
N ASN A 292 11.66 -2.55 0.29
CA ASN A 292 12.84 -1.70 0.25
C ASN A 292 13.51 -1.60 1.62
N MET A 293 12.74 -1.50 2.71
CA MET A 293 13.29 -1.56 4.07
C MET A 293 14.02 -2.88 4.37
N ILE A 294 13.48 -4.03 3.92
CA ILE A 294 14.16 -5.32 4.08
C ILE A 294 15.47 -5.35 3.29
N ARG A 295 15.49 -4.79 2.07
CA ARG A 295 16.72 -4.66 1.27
C ARG A 295 17.77 -3.78 1.96
N ASP A 296 17.36 -2.67 2.56
CA ASP A 296 18.25 -1.81 3.35
C ASP A 296 18.80 -2.55 4.58
N GLN A 297 17.97 -3.35 5.26
CA GLN A 297 18.41 -4.20 6.36
C GLN A 297 19.43 -5.25 5.91
N ILE A 298 19.23 -5.87 4.74
CA ILE A 298 20.21 -6.78 4.14
C ILE A 298 21.55 -6.07 3.90
N SER A 299 21.54 -4.85 3.37
CA SER A 299 22.75 -4.05 3.15
C SER A 299 23.50 -3.74 4.46
N ILE A 300 22.76 -3.43 5.53
CA ILE A 300 23.35 -3.20 6.87
C ILE A 300 23.97 -4.49 7.41
N LEU A 301 23.30 -5.64 7.25
CA LEU A 301 23.82 -6.94 7.68
C LEU A 301 25.06 -7.35 6.87
N ASP A 302 25.08 -7.09 5.56
CA ASP A 302 26.23 -7.32 4.68
C ASP A 302 27.42 -6.46 5.15
N THR A 303 27.22 -5.17 5.44
CA THR A 303 28.27 -4.29 5.99
C THR A 303 28.81 -4.82 7.32
N ARG A 304 27.93 -5.25 8.24
CA ARG A 304 28.34 -5.83 9.53
C ARG A 304 29.11 -7.15 9.35
N LYS A 305 28.75 -7.95 8.35
CA LYS A 305 29.47 -9.17 8.01
C LYS A 305 30.88 -8.87 7.49
N GLU A 306 31.03 -7.84 6.66
CA GLU A 306 32.37 -7.38 6.21
C GLU A 306 33.22 -6.89 7.39
N GLU A 307 32.62 -6.19 8.37
CA GLU A 307 33.31 -5.76 9.59
C GLU A 307 33.76 -6.94 10.47
N THR A 308 32.94 -7.98 10.62
CA THR A 308 33.31 -9.18 11.38
C THR A 308 34.36 -10.02 10.65
N GLU A 309 34.31 -10.10 9.32
CA GLU A 309 35.36 -10.70 8.49
C GLU A 309 36.71 -10.00 8.69
N ALA A 310 36.73 -8.66 8.62
CA ALA A 310 37.95 -7.90 8.90
C ALA A 310 38.46 -8.08 10.34
N ALA A 311 37.55 -8.31 11.31
CA ALA A 311 37.94 -8.64 12.68
C ALA A 311 38.54 -10.05 12.81
N LEU A 312 37.99 -11.04 12.10
CA LEU A 312 38.53 -12.40 12.03
C LEU A 312 39.93 -12.42 11.42
N ASP A 313 40.15 -11.71 10.32
CA ASP A 313 41.47 -11.61 9.67
C ASP A 313 42.53 -11.04 10.63
N ARG A 314 42.16 -10.03 11.42
CA ARG A 314 43.04 -9.47 12.47
C ARG A 314 43.37 -10.48 13.57
N LEU A 315 42.38 -11.25 14.03
CA LEU A 315 42.59 -12.28 15.04
C LEU A 315 43.47 -13.43 14.52
N GLN A 316 43.34 -13.82 13.25
CA GLN A 316 44.19 -14.85 12.65
C GLN A 316 45.67 -14.43 12.64
N ILE A 317 45.96 -13.15 12.37
CA ILE A 317 47.32 -12.61 12.45
C ILE A 317 47.86 -12.72 13.89
N GLN A 318 47.02 -12.42 14.89
CA GLN A 318 47.40 -12.54 16.30
C GLN A 318 47.58 -13.99 16.74
N GLU A 319 46.70 -14.91 16.31
CA GLU A 319 46.83 -16.34 16.60
C GLU A 319 48.14 -16.90 16.03
N ALA A 320 48.49 -16.52 14.79
CA ALA A 320 49.76 -16.90 14.18
C ALA A 320 50.97 -16.34 14.95
N ALA A 321 50.88 -15.11 15.48
CA ALA A 321 51.93 -14.52 16.30
C ALA A 321 52.09 -15.26 17.65
N ILE A 322 50.99 -15.53 18.36
CA ILE A 322 51.00 -16.25 19.64
C ILE A 322 51.49 -17.69 19.45
N ALA A 323 51.03 -18.38 18.40
CA ALA A 323 51.44 -19.75 18.10
C ALA A 323 52.96 -19.84 17.84
N ARG A 324 53.56 -18.84 17.20
CA ARG A 324 55.01 -18.79 17.02
C ARG A 324 55.75 -18.55 18.35
N ILE A 325 55.23 -17.71 19.24
CA ILE A 325 55.82 -17.49 20.57
C ILE A 325 55.73 -18.77 21.41
N LEU A 326 54.59 -19.47 21.39
CA LEU A 326 54.38 -20.74 22.08
C LEU A 326 55.31 -21.85 21.55
N ALA A 327 55.53 -21.93 20.24
CA ALA A 327 56.46 -22.90 19.67
C ALA A 327 57.91 -22.67 20.16
N LEU A 328 58.33 -21.42 20.28
CA LEU A 328 59.64 -21.07 20.84
C LEU A 328 59.73 -21.39 22.34
N THR A 329 58.73 -21.05 23.15
CA THR A 329 58.78 -21.37 24.60
C THR A 329 58.77 -22.88 24.88
N GLN A 330 58.10 -23.68 24.04
CA GLN A 330 58.08 -25.15 24.15
C GLN A 330 59.39 -25.81 23.70
N THR A 331 60.00 -25.32 22.62
CA THR A 331 61.30 -25.84 22.12
C THR A 331 62.46 -25.53 23.06
N PHE A 332 62.38 -24.45 23.84
CA PHE A 332 63.41 -24.04 24.80
C PHE A 332 63.09 -24.39 26.27
N SER A 333 62.13 -25.28 26.53
CA SER A 333 61.90 -25.83 27.87
C SER A 333 63.16 -26.57 28.34
N PHE A 334 64.02 -25.89 29.10
CA PHE A 334 65.15 -26.50 29.77
C PHE A 334 64.63 -27.61 30.67
N ALA A 335 64.91 -28.86 30.30
CA ALA A 335 64.62 -30.03 31.08
C ALA A 335 65.07 -29.82 32.53
N LYS A 336 64.10 -29.95 33.44
CA LYS A 336 64.23 -30.02 34.89
C LYS A 336 65.57 -30.67 35.30
N PRO A 337 66.52 -29.96 35.93
CA PRO A 337 67.66 -30.64 36.53
C PRO A 337 67.14 -31.48 37.70
N ALA A 338 67.60 -32.74 37.74
CA ALA A 338 67.23 -33.78 38.70
C ALA A 338 67.55 -33.41 40.16
#